data_AF-A0A4Y2S5E2-F1
#
_entry.id   AF-A0A4Y2S5E2-F1
#
_cell.length_a   1.000
_cell.length_b   1.000
_cell.length_c   1.000
_cell.angle_alpha   90.00
_cell.angle_beta   90.00
_cell.angle_gamma   90.00
#
_symmetry.space_group_name_H-M   'P 1'
#
loop_
_entity.id
_entity.type
_entity.pdbx_description
1 polymer ?
#
loop_
_entity_poly.entity_id
_entity_poly.type
_entity_poly.pdbx_seq_one_letter_code
_entity_poly.pdbx_strand_id
1 'polypeptide(L)'
;MPRFSCFLPLLRPEHREKFLPILQHAFYDDLRFCLYAITKEEEEKALETCARELLCLCLEWPLRGLFLETAWKVLKYVEVRYLSVLLYQIFETKRKWKNFDYFELLEDFWNMIATHQREKEEERPRIRKEIASCFDEMRKKRKAANEELTNFKKKKD
;
A
#
# COMPACT_ATOMS: atom_id res chain seq x y z
N MET A 1 21.45 -9.60 -4.04
CA MET A 1 21.91 -8.20 -4.13
C MET A 1 22.59 -7.80 -2.83
N PRO A 2 23.65 -6.98 -2.86
CA PRO A 2 24.20 -6.37 -1.66
C PRO A 2 23.14 -5.49 -0.99
N ARG A 3 23.18 -5.41 0.35
CA ARG A 3 22.30 -4.52 1.13
C ARG A 3 22.82 -3.10 1.05
N PHE A 4 22.04 -2.18 0.52
CA PHE A 4 22.42 -0.78 0.35
C PHE A 4 22.61 -0.07 1.70
N SER A 5 21.85 -0.48 2.71
CA SER A 5 21.94 0.10 4.06
C SER A 5 23.33 0.00 4.71
N CYS A 6 24.19 -0.92 4.28
CA CYS A 6 25.53 -1.06 4.87
C CYS A 6 26.53 -0.02 4.38
N PHE A 7 26.28 0.63 3.23
CA PHE A 7 27.22 1.61 2.65
C PHE A 7 26.58 2.96 2.32
N LEU A 8 25.27 3.03 2.11
CA LEU A 8 24.56 4.29 1.83
C LEU A 8 24.86 5.40 2.86
N PRO A 9 24.91 5.12 4.19
CA PRO A 9 25.26 6.14 5.19
C PRO A 9 26.73 6.60 5.12
N LEU A 10 27.61 5.81 4.51
CA LEU A 10 29.04 6.10 4.39
C LEU A 10 29.37 6.95 3.15
N LEU A 11 28.41 7.11 2.25
CA LEU A 11 28.58 7.90 1.03
C LEU A 11 28.45 9.39 1.32
N ARG A 12 29.20 10.21 0.57
CA ARG A 12 28.98 11.67 0.54
C ARG A 12 27.64 11.99 -0.14
N PRO A 13 26.99 13.12 0.21
CA PRO A 13 25.69 13.49 -0.36
C PRO A 13 25.62 13.44 -1.90
N GLU A 14 26.67 13.90 -2.59
CA GLU A 14 26.71 13.95 -4.07
C GLU A 14 26.76 12.54 -4.69
N HIS A 15 27.24 11.57 -3.92
CA HIS A 15 27.22 10.16 -4.33
C HIS A 15 25.88 9.51 -3.97
N ARG A 16 25.31 9.80 -2.79
CA ARG A 16 24.00 9.26 -2.38
C ARG A 16 22.90 9.57 -3.39
N GLU A 17 22.87 10.80 -3.92
CA GLU A 17 21.89 11.22 -4.92
C GLU A 17 21.86 10.29 -6.15
N LYS A 18 23.01 9.78 -6.59
CA LYS A 18 23.12 8.84 -7.72
C LYS A 18 22.57 7.45 -7.40
N PHE A 19 22.48 7.10 -6.11
CA PHE A 19 21.97 5.80 -5.65
C PHE A 19 20.48 5.80 -5.32
N LEU A 20 19.86 6.96 -5.07
CA LEU A 20 18.44 7.04 -4.71
C LEU A 20 17.52 6.32 -5.73
N PRO A 21 17.70 6.47 -7.06
CA PRO A 21 16.85 5.77 -8.04
C PRO A 21 17.00 4.25 -8.03
N ILE A 22 18.09 3.74 -7.46
CA ILE A 22 18.41 2.31 -7.39
C ILE A 22 17.70 1.66 -6.19
N LEU A 23 17.23 2.45 -5.23
CA LEU A 23 16.52 1.96 -4.04
C LEU A 23 15.24 1.17 -4.38
N GLN A 24 14.64 1.38 -5.55
CA GLN A 24 13.51 0.56 -6.04
C GLN A 24 13.86 -0.94 -6.20
N HIS A 25 15.15 -1.27 -6.22
CA HIS A 25 15.64 -2.66 -6.31
C HIS A 25 16.10 -3.22 -4.95
N ALA A 26 16.03 -2.43 -3.88
CA ALA A 26 16.36 -2.89 -2.54
C ALA A 26 15.35 -3.93 -2.06
N PHE A 27 15.79 -4.86 -1.21
CA PHE A 27 14.87 -5.69 -0.44
C PHE A 27 14.05 -4.81 0.49
N TYR A 28 12.82 -5.21 0.83
CA TYR A 28 11.91 -4.37 1.62
C TYR A 28 12.48 -3.93 2.97
N ASP A 29 13.17 -4.81 3.69
CA ASP A 29 13.82 -4.47 4.96
C ASP A 29 15.01 -3.52 4.76
N ASP A 30 15.80 -3.74 3.71
CA ASP A 30 16.94 -2.89 3.33
C ASP A 30 16.50 -1.50 2.85
N LEU A 31 15.42 -1.42 2.06
CA LEU A 31 14.79 -0.17 1.63
C LEU A 31 14.41 0.67 2.85
N ARG A 32 13.77 0.05 3.84
CA ARG A 32 13.41 0.73 5.08
C ARG A 32 14.63 1.36 5.74
N PHE A 33 15.69 0.60 5.95
CA PHE A 33 16.92 1.13 6.56
C PHE A 33 17.56 2.24 5.72
N CYS A 34 17.51 2.14 4.39
CA CYS A 34 18.00 3.20 3.51
C CYS A 34 17.22 4.50 3.67
N LEU A 35 15.88 4.43 3.72
CA LEU A 35 15.03 5.61 3.93
C LEU A 35 15.30 6.28 5.28
N TYR A 36 15.61 5.51 6.33
CA TYR A 36 16.00 6.07 7.63
C TYR A 36 17.40 6.69 7.65
N ALA A 37 18.27 6.36 6.69
CA ALA A 37 19.67 6.80 6.67
C ALA A 37 19.92 8.05 5.82
N ILE A 38 18.93 8.47 5.04
CA ILE A 38 19.02 9.63 4.15
C ILE A 38 18.33 10.85 4.75
N THR A 39 18.63 12.03 4.23
CA THR A 39 17.98 13.30 4.60
C THR A 39 16.54 13.35 4.08
N LYS A 40 15.71 14.26 4.60
CA LYS A 40 14.32 14.43 4.13
C LYS A 40 14.26 14.84 2.66
N GLU A 41 15.21 15.66 2.22
CA GLU A 41 15.32 16.10 0.83
C GLU A 41 15.69 14.94 -0.10
N GLU A 42 16.55 14.03 0.35
CA GLU A 42 16.87 12.79 -0.36
C GLU A 42 15.71 11.78 -0.31
N GLU A 43 14.98 11.72 0.80
CA GLU A 43 13.79 10.87 0.94
C GLU A 43 12.74 11.22 -0.11
N GLU A 44 12.38 12.49 -0.26
CA GLU A 44 11.39 12.92 -1.25
C GLU A 44 11.79 12.49 -2.67
N LYS A 45 13.07 12.63 -3.03
CA LYS A 45 13.62 12.17 -4.31
C LYS A 45 13.58 10.65 -4.45
N ALA A 46 13.88 9.92 -3.38
CA ALA A 46 13.82 8.46 -3.39
C ALA A 46 12.38 7.98 -3.61
N LEU A 47 11.41 8.60 -2.93
CA LEU A 47 9.99 8.25 -3.02
C LEU A 47 9.43 8.36 -4.44
N GLU A 48 9.92 9.29 -5.26
CA GLU A 48 9.56 9.37 -6.69
C GLU A 48 9.82 8.07 -7.45
N THR A 49 10.80 7.28 -7.01
CA THR A 49 11.25 6.06 -7.71
C THR A 49 10.86 4.78 -6.99
N CYS A 50 10.75 4.80 -5.66
CA CYS A 50 10.50 3.62 -4.83
C CYS A 50 9.13 3.61 -4.12
N ALA A 51 8.23 4.55 -4.43
CA ALA A 51 6.89 4.62 -3.83
C ALA A 51 6.14 3.28 -3.92
N ARG A 52 6.23 2.57 -5.04
CA ARG A 52 5.64 1.24 -5.19
C ARG A 52 6.19 0.28 -4.15
N GLU A 53 7.52 0.13 -4.09
CA GLU A 53 8.21 -0.77 -3.16
C GLU A 53 7.88 -0.46 -1.71
N LEU A 54 7.80 0.82 -1.37
CA LEU A 54 7.43 1.27 -0.03
C LEU A 54 6.00 0.85 0.32
N LEU A 55 5.05 0.97 -0.62
CA LEU A 55 3.69 0.47 -0.41
C LEU A 55 3.64 -1.05 -0.29
N CYS A 56 4.43 -1.78 -1.09
CA CYS A 56 4.57 -3.23 -0.94
C CYS A 56 5.11 -3.60 0.45
N LEU A 57 6.14 -2.89 0.93
CA LEU A 57 6.72 -3.08 2.26
C LEU A 57 5.66 -2.85 3.35
N CYS A 58 4.80 -1.84 3.19
CA CYS A 58 3.73 -1.57 4.14
C CYS A 58 2.66 -2.66 4.15
N LEU A 59 2.58 -3.55 3.15
CA LEU A 59 1.71 -4.73 3.25
C LEU A 59 2.29 -5.78 4.20
N GLU A 60 3.59 -5.77 4.52
CA GLU A 60 4.14 -6.77 5.44
C GLU A 60 3.84 -6.46 6.92
N TRP A 61 3.70 -7.50 7.75
CA TRP A 61 3.58 -7.30 9.19
C TRP A 61 4.95 -6.87 9.75
N PRO A 62 5.04 -5.87 10.66
CA PRO A 62 3.94 -5.18 11.36
C PRO A 62 3.47 -3.87 10.71
N LEU A 63 3.95 -3.52 9.51
CA LEU A 63 3.80 -2.19 8.92
C LEU A 63 2.42 -1.92 8.30
N ARG A 64 1.54 -2.91 8.23
CA ARG A 64 0.18 -2.82 7.65
C ARG A 64 -0.65 -1.64 8.12
N GLY A 65 -0.57 -1.30 9.41
CA GLY A 65 -1.30 -0.15 9.95
C GLY A 65 -0.89 1.18 9.33
N LEU A 66 0.30 1.25 8.72
CA LEU A 66 0.83 2.44 8.07
C LEU A 66 0.52 2.49 6.57
N PHE A 67 -0.10 1.46 6.00
CA PHE A 67 -0.28 1.37 4.55
C PHE A 67 -1.08 2.54 3.99
N LEU A 68 -2.25 2.84 4.56
CA LEU A 68 -3.12 3.92 4.06
C LEU A 68 -2.49 5.30 4.25
N GLU A 69 -1.84 5.53 5.40
CA GLU A 69 -1.11 6.78 5.65
C GLU A 69 0.03 6.97 4.65
N THR A 70 0.76 5.89 4.36
CA THR A 70 1.86 5.91 3.39
C THR A 70 1.33 6.10 1.97
N ALA A 71 0.25 5.39 1.60
CA ALA A 71 -0.43 5.53 0.31
C ALA A 71 -0.84 6.97 0.07
N TRP A 72 -1.48 7.62 1.04
CA TRP A 72 -1.87 9.01 0.93
C TRP A 72 -0.69 9.95 0.58
N LYS A 73 0.50 9.70 1.14
CA LYS A 73 1.71 10.50 0.89
C LYS A 73 2.33 10.23 -0.48
N VAL A 74 2.41 8.96 -0.89
CA VAL A 74 3.27 8.53 -2.00
C VAL A 74 2.51 8.12 -3.27
N LEU A 75 1.18 8.01 -3.22
CA LEU A 75 0.37 7.59 -4.38
C LEU A 75 0.55 8.53 -5.58
N LYS A 76 0.82 9.83 -5.35
CA LYS A 76 1.14 10.81 -6.40
C LYS A 76 2.37 10.45 -7.23
N TYR A 77 3.28 9.63 -6.70
CA TYR A 77 4.48 9.14 -7.38
C TYR A 77 4.28 7.78 -8.06
N VAL A 78 3.17 7.09 -7.78
CA VAL A 78 2.91 5.77 -8.36
C VAL A 78 2.36 5.95 -9.76
N GLU A 79 3.16 5.61 -10.78
CA GLU A 79 2.65 5.59 -12.15
C GLU A 79 1.49 4.61 -12.30
N VAL A 80 0.53 4.95 -13.17
CA VAL A 80 -0.66 4.12 -13.46
C VAL A 80 -0.28 2.69 -13.84
N ARG A 81 0.81 2.48 -14.58
CA ARG A 81 1.29 1.13 -14.97
C ARG A 81 1.58 0.23 -13.75
N TYR A 82 1.97 0.82 -12.64
CA TYR A 82 2.35 0.10 -11.41
C TYR A 82 1.17 -0.11 -10.46
N LEU A 83 0.06 0.60 -10.65
CA LEU A 83 -1.15 0.44 -9.85
C LEU A 83 -1.71 -0.97 -9.95
N SER A 84 -1.79 -1.53 -11.16
CA SER A 84 -2.20 -2.91 -11.39
C SER A 84 -1.37 -3.92 -10.59
N VAL A 85 -0.05 -3.73 -10.54
CA VAL A 85 0.88 -4.61 -9.82
C VAL A 85 0.65 -4.53 -8.30
N LEU A 86 0.48 -3.32 -7.78
CA LEU A 86 0.19 -3.09 -6.37
C LEU A 86 -1.15 -3.72 -5.96
N LEU A 87 -2.19 -3.55 -6.78
CA LEU A 87 -3.49 -4.20 -6.56
C LEU A 87 -3.35 -5.72 -6.54
N TYR A 88 -2.59 -6.32 -7.47
CA TYR A 88 -2.35 -7.76 -7.43
C TYR A 88 -1.64 -8.22 -6.16
N GLN A 89 -0.65 -7.46 -5.67
CA GLN A 89 0.01 -7.80 -4.41
C GLN A 89 -0.94 -7.73 -3.23
N ILE A 90 -1.79 -6.69 -3.16
CA ILE A 90 -2.88 -6.60 -2.18
C ILE A 90 -3.75 -7.86 -2.30
N PHE A 91 -4.17 -8.25 -3.50
CA PHE A 91 -5.03 -9.43 -3.67
C PHE A 91 -4.37 -10.73 -3.21
N GLU A 92 -3.07 -10.89 -3.41
CA GLU A 92 -2.33 -12.05 -2.90
C GLU A 92 -2.17 -12.02 -1.38
N THR A 93 -2.14 -10.83 -0.75
CA THR A 93 -2.04 -10.74 0.71
C THR A 93 -3.31 -11.19 1.42
N LYS A 94 -4.48 -11.05 0.79
CA LYS A 94 -5.76 -11.64 1.24
C LYS A 94 -5.62 -13.10 1.67
N ARG A 95 -4.86 -13.89 0.91
CA ARG A 95 -4.67 -15.33 1.18
C ARG A 95 -3.79 -15.60 2.40
N LYS A 96 -2.91 -14.65 2.73
CA LYS A 96 -1.94 -14.77 3.81
C LYS A 96 -2.51 -14.30 5.16
N TRP A 97 -3.50 -13.40 5.16
CA TRP A 97 -3.88 -12.66 6.37
C TRP A 97 -5.24 -13.10 6.91
N LYS A 98 -5.26 -14.21 7.65
CA LYS A 98 -6.50 -14.74 8.25
C LYS A 98 -7.15 -13.80 9.28
N ASN A 99 -6.38 -12.91 9.91
CA ASN A 99 -6.82 -12.07 11.03
C ASN A 99 -6.82 -10.56 10.71
N PHE A 100 -6.70 -10.16 9.45
CA PHE A 100 -6.67 -8.75 9.05
C PHE A 100 -7.88 -8.43 8.19
N ASP A 101 -8.48 -7.25 8.39
CA ASP A 101 -9.57 -6.78 7.54
C ASP A 101 -9.03 -6.28 6.20
N TYR A 102 -8.76 -7.24 5.34
CA TYR A 102 -8.31 -7.02 3.99
C TYR A 102 -9.30 -6.16 3.18
N PHE A 103 -10.60 -6.33 3.42
CA PHE A 103 -11.64 -5.69 2.62
C PHE A 103 -11.74 -4.20 2.91
N GLU A 104 -11.63 -3.81 4.18
CA GLU A 104 -11.58 -2.40 4.58
C GLU A 104 -10.35 -1.70 3.99
N LEU A 105 -9.16 -2.30 4.11
CA LEU A 105 -7.93 -1.77 3.54
C LEU A 105 -8.05 -1.54 2.02
N LEU A 106 -8.55 -2.54 1.29
CA LEU A 106 -8.68 -2.45 -0.16
C LEU A 106 -9.72 -1.40 -0.56
N GLU A 107 -10.86 -1.33 0.14
CA GLU A 107 -11.88 -0.32 -0.14
C GLU A 107 -11.35 1.11 0.06
N ASP A 108 -10.69 1.36 1.18
CA ASP A 108 -10.11 2.67 1.49
C ASP A 108 -9.02 3.05 0.49
N PHE A 109 -8.10 2.12 0.20
CA PHE A 109 -7.07 2.36 -0.81
C PHE A 109 -7.67 2.60 -2.20
N TRP A 110 -8.67 1.82 -2.59
CA TRP A 110 -9.36 1.99 -3.86
C TRP A 110 -10.00 3.37 -3.96
N ASN A 111 -10.58 3.88 -2.89
CA ASN A 111 -11.17 5.22 -2.85
C ASN A 111 -10.15 6.37 -2.87
N MET A 112 -8.87 6.11 -2.58
CA MET A 112 -7.78 7.09 -2.76
C MET A 112 -7.36 7.26 -4.23
N ILE A 113 -7.60 6.25 -5.06
CA ILE A 113 -7.19 6.26 -6.47
C ILE A 113 -8.14 7.16 -7.28
N ALA A 114 -7.57 7.99 -8.16
CA ALA A 114 -8.35 8.87 -9.02
C ALA A 114 -9.31 8.07 -9.93
N THR A 115 -10.52 8.57 -10.14
CA THR A 115 -11.59 7.87 -10.87
C THR A 115 -11.15 7.37 -12.26
N HIS A 116 -10.50 8.21 -13.07
CA HIS A 116 -10.01 7.81 -14.39
C HIS A 116 -8.96 6.68 -14.35
N GLN A 117 -8.19 6.57 -13.27
CA GLN A 117 -7.24 5.48 -13.08
C GLN A 117 -7.97 4.19 -12.67
N ARG A 118 -8.97 4.30 -11.80
CA ARG A 118 -9.83 3.16 -11.41
C ARG A 118 -10.54 2.55 -12.60
N GLU A 119 -11.17 3.37 -13.43
CA GLU A 119 -11.88 2.94 -14.65
C GLU A 119 -10.95 2.12 -15.55
N LYS A 120 -9.71 2.60 -15.75
CA LYS A 120 -8.69 1.88 -16.51
C LYS A 120 -8.28 0.54 -15.88
N GLU A 121 -8.15 0.48 -14.56
CA GLU A 121 -7.83 -0.77 -13.87
C GLU A 121 -9.00 -1.76 -13.87
N GLU A 122 -10.26 -1.28 -13.87
CA GLU A 122 -11.47 -2.10 -13.98
C GLU A 122 -11.67 -2.72 -15.38
N GLU A 123 -11.01 -2.21 -16.42
CA GLU A 123 -10.94 -2.89 -17.72
C GLU A 123 -10.30 -4.28 -17.60
N ARG A 124 -9.46 -4.50 -16.58
CA ARG A 124 -8.80 -5.78 -16.33
C ARG A 124 -9.76 -6.72 -15.59
N PRO A 125 -10.14 -7.88 -16.17
CA PRO A 125 -11.19 -8.73 -15.59
C PRO A 125 -10.91 -9.22 -14.18
N ARG A 126 -9.63 -9.51 -13.85
CA ARG A 126 -9.24 -9.97 -12.52
C ARG A 126 -9.39 -8.87 -11.46
N ILE A 127 -8.99 -7.64 -11.76
CA ILE A 127 -9.15 -6.51 -10.85
C ILE A 127 -10.62 -6.21 -10.63
N ARG A 128 -11.40 -6.07 -11.70
CA ARG A 128 -12.86 -5.86 -11.61
C ARG A 128 -13.54 -6.88 -10.70
N LYS A 129 -13.18 -8.17 -10.84
CA LYS A 129 -13.75 -9.25 -10.02
C LYS A 129 -13.38 -9.12 -8.54
N GLU A 130 -12.11 -8.85 -8.22
CA GLU A 130 -11.67 -8.73 -6.82
C GLU A 130 -12.24 -7.48 -6.16
N ILE A 131 -12.31 -6.36 -6.88
CA ILE A 131 -12.93 -5.11 -6.39
C ILE A 131 -14.43 -5.33 -6.13
N ALA A 132 -15.17 -5.92 -7.07
CA ALA A 132 -16.58 -6.24 -6.87
C ALA A 132 -16.81 -7.17 -5.66
N SER A 133 -15.99 -8.23 -5.55
CA SER A 133 -16.03 -9.13 -4.39
C SER A 133 -15.74 -8.40 -3.09
N CYS A 134 -14.83 -7.43 -3.08
CA CYS A 134 -14.50 -6.64 -1.91
C CYS A 134 -15.69 -5.79 -1.46
N PHE A 135 -16.30 -5.06 -2.39
CA PHE A 135 -17.45 -4.21 -2.10
C PHE A 135 -18.68 -5.00 -1.63
N ASP A 136 -18.92 -6.19 -2.19
CA ASP A 136 -20.00 -7.06 -1.75
C ASP A 136 -19.79 -7.54 -0.30
N GLU A 137 -18.57 -7.92 0.08
CA GLU A 137 -18.24 -8.30 1.45
C GLU A 137 -18.38 -7.12 2.42
N MET A 138 -17.90 -5.93 2.05
CA MET A 138 -18.08 -4.73 2.87
C MET A 138 -19.56 -4.37 3.04
N ARG A 139 -20.39 -4.52 2.00
CA ARG A 139 -21.85 -4.32 2.10
C ARG A 139 -22.48 -5.31 3.08
N LYS A 140 -22.09 -6.58 3.04
CA LYS A 140 -22.57 -7.60 4.00
C LYS A 140 -22.16 -7.26 5.44
N LYS A 141 -20.90 -6.88 5.66
CA LYS A 141 -20.39 -6.47 6.98
C LYS A 141 -21.18 -5.30 7.57
N ARG A 142 -21.38 -4.25 6.77
CA ARG A 142 -22.19 -3.07 7.17
C ARG A 142 -23.62 -3.44 7.51
N LYS A 143 -24.24 -4.33 6.73
CA LYS A 143 -25.61 -4.80 6.99
C LYS A 143 -25.69 -5.57 8.32
N ALA A 144 -24.77 -6.51 8.55
CA ALA A 144 -24.71 -7.28 9.80
C ALA A 144 -24.54 -6.37 11.03
N ALA A 145 -23.61 -5.40 10.96
CA ALA A 145 -23.38 -4.45 12.05
C ALA A 145 -24.63 -3.60 12.37
N ASN A 146 -25.39 -3.19 11.35
CA ASN A 146 -26.64 -2.46 11.55
C ASN A 146 -27.74 -3.32 12.20
N GLU A 147 -27.84 -4.60 11.82
CA GLU A 147 -28.79 -5.54 12.42
C GLU A 147 -28.45 -5.80 13.90
N GLU A 148 -27.17 -5.99 14.23
CA GLU A 148 -26.69 -6.11 15.61
C GLU A 148 -27.01 -4.89 16.46
N LEU A 149 -26.74 -3.68 15.94
CA LEU A 149 -27.04 -2.42 16.62
C LEU A 149 -28.54 -2.26 16.88
N THR A 150 -29.37 -2.63 15.90
CA THR A 150 -30.83 -2.56 16.02
C THR A 150 -31.35 -3.54 17.08
N ASN A 151 -30.81 -4.76 17.10
CA ASN A 151 -31.16 -5.77 18.10
C ASN A 151 -30.68 -5.40 19.51
N PHE A 152 -29.53 -4.72 19.64
CA PHE A 152 -29.03 -4.24 20.92
C PHE A 152 -29.91 -3.13 21.50
N LYS A 153 -30.39 -2.20 20.68
CA LYS A 153 -31.33 -1.15 21.10
C LYS A 153 -32.64 -1.75 21.61
N LYS A 154 -33.22 -2.71 20.87
CA LYS A 154 -34.46 -3.42 21.26
C LYS A 154 -34.35 -4.24 22.56
N LYS A 155 -33.15 -4.58 23.02
CA LYS A 155 -32.93 -5.32 24.29
C LYS A 155 -32.76 -4.42 25.51
N LYS A 156 -32.62 -3.10 25.30
CA LYS A 156 -32.46 -2.09 26.35
C LYS A 156 -33.76 -1.34 26.67
N ASP A 157 -34.76 -1.47 25.79
CA ASP A 157 -36.14 -1.03 26.00
C ASP A 157 -36.98 -2.19 26.56
#